data_AF-A0A7C5IPL5-F1
#
_entry.id   AF-A0A7C5IPL5-F1
#
_cell.length_a   1.000
_cell.length_b   1.000
_cell.length_c   1.000
_cell.angle_alpha   90.00
_cell.angle_beta   90.00
_cell.angle_gamma   90.00
#
_symmetry.space_group_name_H-M   'P 1'
#
loop_
_entity.id
_entity.type
_entity.pdbx_description
1 polymer ?
#
loop_
_entity_poly.entity_id
_entity_poly.type
_entity_poly.pdbx_seq_one_letter_code
_entity_poly.pdbx_strand_id
1 'polypeptide(L)'
;MKSLLNSHNFGKEELLQYCFYLQNYCVNEINDRAKGPQNQNYYRNEYLTWVDFKAANGLLLVRGYIPHTDFKNFISCSLKCLPLNAARAQNFYSQQVAHLELTFAAETAAFCQANIWFSEGKYKKCYDLLLKHQFADPFNKTDAKILEIKALYELNETDPFESVLNNAIRYLFRLKMLPAARLTALKNMLNFLKRMYETDPANQKRLRAMKTQLLGMTVVADKDWLLEKITDLII
;
A
#
# COMPACT_ATOMS: atom_id res chain seq x y z
N MET A 1 -4.52 -7.38 26.15
CA MET A 1 -3.22 -7.97 25.72
C MET A 1 -2.04 -7.04 26.00
N LYS A 2 -2.06 -5.76 25.62
CA LYS A 2 -1.00 -4.80 26.03
C LYS A 2 -0.80 -4.68 27.54
N SER A 3 -1.90 -4.68 28.29
CA SER A 3 -1.86 -4.70 29.77
C SER A 3 -1.18 -5.95 30.33
N LEU A 4 -1.23 -7.07 29.60
CA LEU A 4 -0.55 -8.32 29.97
C LEU A 4 0.95 -8.25 29.69
N LEU A 5 1.37 -7.59 28.60
CA LEU A 5 2.79 -7.38 28.29
C LEU A 5 3.45 -6.39 29.26
N ASN A 6 2.71 -5.40 29.77
CA ASN A 6 3.21 -4.47 30.77
C ASN A 6 3.18 -5.05 32.20
N SER A 7 2.34 -6.06 32.47
CA SER A 7 2.22 -6.65 33.81
C SER A 7 3.22 -7.77 34.09
N HIS A 8 3.95 -8.21 33.06
CA HIS A 8 4.98 -9.24 33.15
C HIS A 8 6.33 -8.63 32.78
N ASN A 9 7.38 -8.97 33.51
CA ASN A 9 8.71 -8.39 33.34
C ASN A 9 9.46 -9.08 32.18
N PHE A 10 8.95 -8.95 30.96
CA PHE A 10 9.56 -9.52 29.76
C PHE A 10 10.86 -8.80 29.39
N GLY A 11 11.84 -9.55 28.90
CA GLY A 11 13.06 -8.98 28.32
C GLY A 11 12.77 -8.21 27.02
N LYS A 12 13.65 -7.28 26.64
CA LYS A 12 13.51 -6.51 25.38
C LYS A 12 13.42 -7.42 24.14
N GLU A 13 14.17 -8.52 24.13
CA GLU A 13 14.17 -9.48 23.02
C GLU A 13 12.83 -10.23 22.91
N GLU A 14 12.28 -10.67 24.03
CA GLU A 14 10.97 -11.33 24.08
C GLU A 14 9.86 -10.38 23.63
N LEU A 15 9.86 -9.14 24.14
CA LEU A 15 8.91 -8.11 23.70
C LEU A 15 9.00 -7.83 22.20
N LEU A 16 10.21 -7.76 21.65
CA LEU A 16 10.43 -7.58 20.22
C LEU A 16 9.85 -8.76 19.41
N GLN A 17 10.04 -9.99 19.89
CA GLN A 17 9.52 -11.19 19.25
C GLN A 17 7.98 -11.23 19.29
N TYR A 18 7.36 -10.87 20.41
CA TYR A 18 5.90 -10.73 20.49
C TYR A 18 5.37 -9.66 19.52
N CYS A 19 6.01 -8.49 19.50
CA CYS A 19 5.64 -7.42 18.58
C CYS A 19 5.73 -7.91 17.12
N PHE A 20 6.81 -8.62 16.77
CA PHE A 20 6.98 -9.20 15.44
C PHE A 20 5.83 -10.14 15.08
N TYR A 21 5.45 -11.08 15.94
CA TYR A 21 4.35 -12.01 15.66
C TYR A 21 3.01 -11.29 15.50
N LEU A 22 2.71 -10.34 16.38
CA LEU A 22 1.47 -9.56 16.35
C LEU A 22 1.37 -8.68 15.12
N GLN A 23 2.46 -8.01 14.74
CA GLN A 23 2.53 -7.20 13.53
C GLN A 23 2.34 -8.05 12.26
N ASN A 24 2.98 -9.22 12.18
CA ASN A 24 2.78 -10.15 11.06
C ASN A 24 1.35 -10.69 11.00
N TYR A 25 0.74 -10.99 12.15
CA TYR A 25 -0.67 -11.37 12.23
C TYR A 25 -1.57 -10.27 11.67
N CYS A 26 -1.37 -9.01 12.10
CA CYS A 26 -2.10 -7.87 11.54
C CYS A 26 -1.92 -7.76 10.02
N VAL A 27 -0.69 -7.92 9.50
CA VAL A 27 -0.42 -7.88 8.05
C VAL A 27 -1.17 -8.99 7.31
N ASN A 28 -1.23 -10.21 7.87
CA ASN A 28 -1.99 -11.31 7.28
C ASN A 28 -3.48 -11.01 7.24
N GLU A 29 -4.05 -10.47 8.32
CA GLU A 29 -5.45 -10.07 8.40
C GLU A 29 -5.81 -8.91 7.45
N ILE A 30 -4.88 -7.98 7.24
CA ILE A 30 -5.01 -6.89 6.26
C ILE A 30 -4.97 -7.44 4.83
N ASN A 31 -4.14 -8.45 4.58
CA ASN A 31 -3.99 -9.06 3.26
C ASN A 31 -5.12 -10.02 2.90
N ASP A 32 -5.87 -10.51 3.91
CA ASP A 32 -7.08 -11.30 3.70
C ASP A 32 -8.24 -10.41 3.23
N ARG A 33 -8.41 -10.36 1.91
CA ARG A 33 -9.44 -9.54 1.27
C ARG A 33 -10.85 -10.11 1.42
N ALA A 34 -11.00 -11.37 1.80
CA ALA A 34 -12.32 -11.99 1.99
C ALA A 34 -13.02 -11.45 3.25
N LYS A 35 -12.26 -11.00 4.26
CA LYS A 35 -12.77 -10.44 5.52
C LYS A 35 -13.30 -9.01 5.42
N GLY A 36 -13.14 -8.38 4.25
CA GLY A 36 -13.72 -7.07 3.95
C GLY A 36 -13.01 -5.88 4.61
N PRO A 37 -13.46 -4.65 4.29
CA PRO A 37 -12.76 -3.41 4.65
C PRO A 37 -12.78 -3.11 6.16
N GLN A 38 -13.82 -3.53 6.88
CA GLN A 38 -13.89 -3.34 8.34
C GLN A 38 -12.76 -4.10 9.06
N ASN A 39 -12.52 -5.35 8.69
CA ASN A 39 -11.42 -6.15 9.22
C ASN A 39 -10.06 -5.50 8.91
N GLN A 40 -9.88 -5.10 7.65
CA GLN A 40 -8.63 -4.46 7.21
C GLN A 40 -8.36 -3.17 7.99
N ASN A 41 -9.36 -2.32 8.21
CA ASN A 41 -9.20 -1.07 8.94
C ASN A 41 -8.90 -1.32 10.43
N TYR A 42 -9.55 -2.30 11.05
CA TYR A 42 -9.25 -2.71 12.42
C TYR A 42 -7.78 -3.13 12.55
N TYR A 43 -7.31 -4.06 11.71
CA TYR A 43 -5.95 -4.56 11.83
C TYR A 43 -4.87 -3.57 11.37
N ARG A 44 -5.19 -2.60 10.50
CA ARG A 44 -4.30 -1.47 10.23
C ARG A 44 -4.10 -0.63 11.49
N ASN A 45 -5.18 -0.30 12.21
CA ASN A 45 -5.09 0.45 13.45
C ASN A 45 -4.33 -0.34 14.53
N GLU A 46 -4.56 -1.65 14.64
CA GLU A 46 -3.79 -2.51 15.55
C GLU A 46 -2.32 -2.55 15.18
N TYR A 47 -1.96 -2.68 13.89
CA TYR A 47 -0.57 -2.64 13.44
C TYR A 47 0.13 -1.34 13.85
N LEU A 48 -0.49 -0.19 13.57
CA LEU A 48 0.02 1.13 13.93
C LEU A 48 0.21 1.27 15.45
N THR A 49 -0.74 0.72 16.19
CA THR A 49 -0.75 0.68 17.64
C THR A 49 0.42 -0.14 18.23
N TRP A 50 0.86 -1.20 17.54
CA TRP A 50 2.07 -1.94 17.89
C TRP A 50 3.37 -1.23 17.53
N VAL A 51 3.37 -0.44 16.44
CA VAL A 51 4.52 0.43 16.12
C VAL A 51 4.71 1.51 17.19
N ASP A 52 3.63 2.14 17.66
CA ASP A 52 3.72 3.12 18.75
C ASP A 52 4.26 2.48 20.04
N PHE A 53 3.81 1.25 20.34
CA PHE A 53 4.35 0.49 21.47
C PHE A 53 5.86 0.22 21.31
N LYS A 54 6.32 -0.19 20.12
CA LYS A 54 7.76 -0.37 19.84
C LYS A 54 8.53 0.93 20.04
N ALA A 55 8.01 2.05 19.52
CA ALA A 55 8.65 3.36 19.65
C ALA A 55 8.77 3.78 21.13
N ALA A 56 7.69 3.69 21.90
CA ALA A 56 7.66 4.06 23.31
C ALA A 56 8.60 3.22 24.20
N ASN A 57 8.91 1.99 23.78
CA ASN A 57 9.79 1.07 24.53
C ASN A 57 11.21 0.97 23.94
N GLY A 58 11.57 1.80 22.96
CA GLY A 58 12.88 1.75 22.31
C GLY A 58 13.15 0.45 21.54
N LEU A 59 12.09 -0.20 21.02
CA LEU A 59 12.12 -1.46 20.27
C LEU A 59 11.92 -1.26 18.75
N LEU A 60 11.92 0.00 18.29
CA LEU A 60 11.71 0.30 16.87
C LEU A 60 12.89 -0.15 16.00
N LEU A 61 14.12 -0.03 16.53
CA LEU A 61 15.35 -0.42 15.85
C LEU A 61 15.70 -1.88 16.16
N VAL A 62 15.81 -2.69 15.11
CA VAL A 62 16.33 -4.05 15.15
C VAL A 62 17.75 -4.02 14.61
N ARG A 63 18.74 -4.33 15.45
CA ARG A 63 20.17 -4.24 15.10
C ARG A 63 20.58 -2.85 14.57
N GLY A 64 19.98 -1.79 15.13
CA GLY A 64 20.28 -0.40 14.77
C GLY A 64 19.45 0.18 13.62
N TYR A 65 18.59 -0.62 12.98
CA TYR A 65 17.81 -0.18 11.82
C TYR A 65 16.32 -0.53 11.95
N ILE A 66 15.47 0.21 11.24
CA ILE A 66 14.08 -0.15 11.03
C ILE A 66 14.02 -1.08 9.82
N PRO A 67 13.45 -2.30 9.96
CA PRO A 67 13.21 -3.17 8.82
C PRO A 67 12.40 -2.44 7.74
N HIS A 68 12.83 -2.53 6.49
CA HIS A 68 12.19 -1.83 5.37
C HIS A 68 10.70 -2.19 5.22
N THR A 69 10.33 -3.44 5.50
CA THR A 69 8.93 -3.90 5.52
C THR A 69 8.10 -3.22 6.59
N ASP A 70 8.63 -3.07 7.81
CA ASP A 70 7.96 -2.38 8.91
C ASP A 70 7.72 -0.91 8.59
N PHE A 71 8.74 -0.24 8.04
CA PHE A 71 8.64 1.15 7.63
C PHE A 71 7.56 1.33 6.55
N LYS A 72 7.59 0.51 5.50
CA LYS A 72 6.61 0.55 4.41
C LYS A 72 5.18 0.26 4.90
N ASN A 73 5.03 -0.72 5.79
CA ASN A 73 3.76 -1.10 6.37
C ASN A 73 3.18 0.02 7.24
N PHE A 74 4.00 0.69 8.06
CA PHE A 74 3.55 1.83 8.84
C PHE A 74 3.02 2.96 7.95
N ILE A 75 3.78 3.35 6.92
CA ILE A 75 3.34 4.40 5.98
C ILE A 75 2.05 3.97 5.28
N SER A 76 1.99 2.75 4.75
CA SER A 76 0.83 2.25 4.01
C SER A 76 -0.42 2.10 4.88
N CYS A 77 -0.28 1.66 6.13
CA CYS A 77 -1.39 1.56 7.08
C CYS A 77 -1.88 2.95 7.48
N SER A 78 -0.96 3.88 7.77
CA SER A 78 -1.29 5.25 8.10
C SER A 78 -2.10 5.91 6.98
N LEU A 79 -1.61 5.84 5.74
CA LEU A 79 -2.31 6.45 4.59
C LEU A 79 -3.68 5.85 4.29
N LYS A 80 -3.92 4.58 4.65
CA LYS A 80 -5.20 3.90 4.41
C LYS A 80 -6.21 4.05 5.56
N CYS A 81 -5.80 4.56 6.72
CA CYS A 81 -6.66 4.83 7.87
C CYS A 81 -7.04 6.32 7.97
N LEU A 82 -7.63 6.89 6.91
CA LEU A 82 -8.03 8.31 6.84
C LEU A 82 -9.19 8.66 7.81
N PRO A 83 -9.37 9.94 8.19
CA PRO A 83 -8.67 11.15 7.70
C PRO A 83 -7.46 11.62 8.54
N LEU A 84 -7.23 11.09 9.74
CA LEU A 84 -6.24 11.65 10.69
C LEU A 84 -4.79 11.13 10.55
N ASN A 85 -4.51 10.21 9.61
CA ASN A 85 -3.23 9.49 9.58
C ASN A 85 -2.24 9.91 8.46
N ALA A 86 -2.58 10.88 7.59
CA ALA A 86 -1.61 11.40 6.61
C ALA A 86 -0.45 12.16 7.27
N ALA A 87 -0.76 13.04 8.24
CA ALA A 87 0.25 13.74 9.04
C ALA A 87 1.13 12.76 9.82
N ARG A 88 0.54 11.66 10.30
CA ARG A 88 1.27 10.58 10.99
C ARG A 88 2.30 9.91 10.07
N ALA A 89 1.91 9.61 8.82
CA ALA A 89 2.84 9.06 7.83
C ALA A 89 4.00 10.02 7.55
N GLN A 90 3.70 11.32 7.34
CA GLN A 90 4.72 12.34 7.07
C GLN A 90 5.68 12.53 8.25
N ASN A 91 5.16 12.59 9.48
CA ASN A 91 5.96 12.74 10.69
C ASN A 91 6.90 11.54 10.88
N PHE A 92 6.35 10.32 10.80
CA PHE A 92 7.16 9.12 10.91
C PHE A 92 8.23 9.05 9.83
N TYR A 93 7.88 9.37 8.57
CA TYR A 93 8.86 9.42 7.48
C TYR A 93 10.01 10.37 7.82
N SER A 94 9.70 11.63 8.16
CA SER A 94 10.73 12.65 8.45
C SER A 94 11.65 12.28 9.63
N GLN A 95 11.11 11.64 10.66
CA GLN A 95 11.85 11.29 11.87
C GLN A 95 12.67 10.01 11.71
N GLN A 96 12.18 9.06 10.92
CA GLN A 96 12.68 7.68 10.94
C GLN A 96 13.40 7.25 9.66
N VAL A 97 13.30 8.00 8.56
CA VAL A 97 13.89 7.61 7.26
C VAL A 97 15.41 7.38 7.33
N ALA A 98 16.13 8.13 8.17
CA ALA A 98 17.56 7.98 8.38
C ALA A 98 17.94 6.66 9.08
N HIS A 99 16.98 5.98 9.69
CA HIS A 99 17.16 4.69 10.38
C HIS A 99 16.76 3.49 9.52
N LEU A 100 16.40 3.68 8.25
CA LEU A 100 16.06 2.57 7.35
C LEU A 100 17.24 1.60 7.18
N GLU A 101 16.91 0.33 7.09
CA GLU A 101 17.86 -0.73 6.74
C GLU A 101 18.59 -0.42 5.42
N LEU A 102 19.93 -0.38 5.48
CA LEU A 102 20.79 0.13 4.40
C LEU A 102 20.53 -0.53 3.04
N THR A 103 20.32 -1.85 3.01
CA THR A 103 20.14 -2.65 1.79
C THR A 103 19.02 -2.11 0.89
N PHE A 104 17.91 -1.67 1.50
CA PHE A 104 16.70 -1.24 0.79
C PHE A 104 16.32 0.21 1.11
N ALA A 105 17.18 0.96 1.79
CA ALA A 105 16.85 2.29 2.30
C ALA A 105 16.40 3.26 1.19
N ALA A 106 17.16 3.36 0.10
CA ALA A 106 16.87 4.30 -0.98
C ALA A 106 15.54 4.01 -1.68
N GLU A 107 15.30 2.76 -2.08
CA GLU A 107 14.05 2.38 -2.75
C GLU A 107 12.84 2.43 -1.80
N THR A 108 13.01 2.07 -0.52
CA THR A 108 11.94 2.13 0.48
C THR A 108 11.57 3.57 0.79
N ALA A 109 12.57 4.45 0.95
CA ALA A 109 12.35 5.87 1.16
C ALA A 109 11.65 6.51 -0.04
N ALA A 110 12.07 6.18 -1.26
CA ALA A 110 11.45 6.68 -2.48
C ALA A 110 9.99 6.23 -2.61
N PHE A 111 9.72 4.94 -2.41
CA PHE A 111 8.34 4.41 -2.45
C PHE A 111 7.45 5.08 -1.40
N CYS A 112 7.92 5.17 -0.14
CA CYS A 112 7.13 5.74 0.94
C CYS A 112 6.82 7.22 0.70
N GLN A 113 7.82 8.00 0.24
CA GLN A 113 7.61 9.41 -0.08
C GLN A 113 6.65 9.61 -1.26
N ALA A 114 6.78 8.79 -2.31
CA ALA A 114 5.85 8.80 -3.43
C ALA A 114 4.42 8.48 -2.99
N ASN A 115 4.24 7.49 -2.10
CA ASN A 115 2.93 7.10 -1.60
C ASN A 115 2.29 8.21 -0.74
N ILE A 116 3.08 8.91 0.07
CA ILE A 116 2.63 10.11 0.79
C ILE A 116 2.19 11.17 -0.21
N TRP A 117 3.02 11.53 -1.19
CA TRP A 117 2.66 12.53 -2.20
C TRP A 117 1.42 12.16 -3.01
N PHE A 118 1.24 10.88 -3.34
CA PHE A 118 0.02 10.39 -3.97
C PHE A 118 -1.21 10.67 -3.11
N SER A 119 -1.15 10.37 -1.80
CA SER A 119 -2.26 10.62 -0.88
C SER A 119 -2.59 12.10 -0.68
N GLU A 120 -1.62 12.99 -0.93
CA GLU A 120 -1.79 14.44 -0.87
C GLU A 120 -2.24 15.05 -2.21
N GLY A 121 -2.53 14.24 -3.23
CA GLY A 121 -2.88 14.72 -4.58
C GLY A 121 -1.70 15.27 -5.38
N LYS A 122 -0.46 15.11 -4.90
CA LYS A 122 0.77 15.58 -5.57
C LYS A 122 1.23 14.55 -6.62
N TYR A 123 0.34 14.20 -7.55
CA TYR A 123 0.52 13.07 -8.48
C TYR A 123 1.75 13.20 -9.38
N LYS A 124 2.05 14.41 -9.89
CA LYS A 124 3.25 14.60 -10.73
C LYS A 124 4.55 14.35 -9.97
N LYS A 125 4.65 14.86 -8.73
CA LYS A 125 5.82 14.61 -7.88
C LYS A 125 5.98 13.14 -7.54
N CYS A 126 4.86 12.45 -7.27
CA CYS A 126 4.84 11.00 -7.07
C CYS A 126 5.39 10.27 -8.30
N TYR A 127 4.84 10.56 -9.49
CA TYR A 127 5.24 9.94 -10.75
C TYR A 127 6.73 10.15 -11.06
N ASP A 128 7.19 11.40 -11.03
CA ASP A 128 8.58 11.75 -11.36
C ASP A 128 9.58 11.10 -10.39
N LEU A 129 9.21 10.93 -9.12
CA LEU A 129 10.05 10.27 -8.12
C LEU A 129 10.18 8.77 -8.41
N LEU A 130 9.08 8.12 -8.77
CA LEU A 130 9.05 6.69 -9.10
C LEU A 130 9.90 6.39 -10.36
N LEU A 131 9.89 7.27 -11.35
CA LEU A 131 10.72 7.11 -12.56
C LEU A 131 12.23 7.27 -12.29
N LYS A 132 12.61 8.05 -11.29
CA LYS A 132 14.02 8.35 -10.95
C LYS A 132 14.71 7.25 -10.12
N HIS A 133 13.95 6.31 -9.58
CA HIS A 133 14.48 5.29 -8.67
C HIS A 133 14.41 3.89 -9.28
N GLN A 134 15.45 3.11 -9.02
CA GLN A 134 15.42 1.68 -9.30
C GLN A 134 14.88 0.93 -8.09
N PHE A 135 13.98 -0.01 -8.35
CA PHE A 135 13.43 -0.90 -7.33
C PHE A 135 13.93 -2.32 -7.61
N ALA A 136 14.73 -2.86 -6.69
CA ALA A 136 15.34 -4.18 -6.78
C ALA A 136 14.46 -5.24 -6.10
N ASP A 137 13.89 -4.94 -4.93
CA ASP A 137 12.99 -5.88 -4.25
C ASP A 137 11.72 -6.11 -5.08
N PRO A 138 11.33 -7.37 -5.38
CA PRO A 138 10.15 -7.65 -6.18
C PRO A 138 8.85 -7.06 -5.62
N PHE A 139 8.69 -6.97 -4.29
CA PHE A 139 7.49 -6.39 -3.70
C PHE A 139 7.47 -4.87 -3.88
N ASN A 140 8.57 -4.18 -3.58
CA ASN A 140 8.71 -2.74 -3.78
C ASN A 140 8.57 -2.35 -5.25
N LYS A 141 9.19 -3.11 -6.16
CA LYS A 141 9.08 -2.88 -7.60
C LYS A 141 7.64 -2.99 -8.10
N THR A 142 6.91 -3.99 -7.63
CA THR A 142 5.49 -4.14 -7.98
C THR A 142 4.64 -3.02 -7.37
N ASP A 143 4.86 -2.66 -6.11
CA ASP A 143 4.11 -1.59 -5.44
C ASP A 143 4.36 -0.22 -6.09
N ALA A 144 5.61 0.09 -6.42
CA ALA A 144 6.00 1.29 -7.15
C ALA A 144 5.33 1.35 -8.53
N LYS A 145 5.30 0.25 -9.27
CA LYS A 145 4.66 0.21 -10.59
C LYS A 145 3.15 0.42 -10.51
N ILE A 146 2.47 -0.12 -9.49
CA ILE A 146 1.04 0.15 -9.28
C ILE A 146 0.80 1.62 -8.95
N LEU A 147 1.62 2.20 -8.07
CA LEU A 147 1.52 3.60 -7.70
C LEU A 147 1.77 4.54 -8.88
N GLU A 148 2.72 4.20 -9.75
CA GLU A 148 3.01 4.91 -11.01
C GLU A 148 1.81 4.95 -11.94
N ILE A 149 1.14 3.80 -12.14
CA ILE A 149 -0.07 3.70 -12.98
C ILE A 149 -1.20 4.55 -12.40
N LYS A 150 -1.40 4.49 -11.08
CA LYS A 150 -2.40 5.32 -10.41
C LYS A 150 -2.08 6.80 -10.57
N ALA A 151 -0.83 7.21 -10.37
CA ALA A 151 -0.42 8.61 -10.54
C ALA A 151 -0.64 9.10 -11.97
N LEU A 152 -0.32 8.29 -12.98
CA LEU A 152 -0.61 8.60 -14.39
C LEU A 152 -2.11 8.75 -14.67
N TYR A 153 -2.93 7.86 -14.10
CA TYR A 153 -4.39 7.95 -14.24
C TYR A 153 -4.90 9.30 -13.70
N GLU A 154 -4.47 9.70 -12.50
CA GLU A 154 -4.90 10.95 -11.86
C GLU A 154 -4.38 12.22 -12.59
N LEU A 155 -3.30 12.10 -13.36
CA LEU A 155 -2.77 13.21 -14.18
C LEU A 155 -3.54 13.42 -15.49
N ASN A 156 -4.44 12.50 -15.87
CA ASN A 156 -5.12 12.50 -17.17
C ASN A 156 -4.15 12.58 -18.38
N GLU A 157 -2.90 12.13 -18.23
CA GLU A 157 -1.94 12.06 -19.34
C GLU A 157 -2.26 10.81 -20.20
N THR A 158 -3.04 10.99 -21.27
CA THR A 158 -3.67 9.90 -22.04
C THR A 158 -2.69 9.02 -22.82
N ASP A 159 -1.69 9.63 -23.46
CA ASP A 159 -0.75 8.93 -24.34
C ASP A 159 0.22 7.99 -23.61
N PRO A 160 0.82 8.35 -22.45
CA PRO A 160 1.67 7.43 -21.70
C PRO A 160 0.87 6.34 -20.96
N PHE A 161 -0.39 6.59 -20.62
CA PHE A 161 -1.16 5.71 -19.74
C PHE A 161 -1.35 4.30 -20.32
N GLU A 162 -1.81 4.19 -21.56
CA GLU A 162 -2.13 2.88 -22.16
C GLU A 162 -0.87 2.02 -22.35
N SER A 163 0.23 2.63 -22.81
CA SER A 163 1.52 1.96 -22.97
C SER A 163 2.05 1.47 -21.63
N VAL A 164 2.05 2.33 -20.59
CA VAL A 164 2.52 1.97 -19.24
C VAL A 164 1.64 0.88 -18.63
N LEU A 165 0.32 0.98 -18.77
CA LEU A 165 -0.63 -0.01 -18.26
C LEU A 165 -0.41 -1.38 -18.92
N ASN A 166 -0.34 -1.43 -20.25
CA ASN A 166 -0.10 -2.67 -20.98
C ASN A 166 1.29 -3.27 -20.65
N ASN A 167 2.32 -2.44 -20.47
CA ASN A 167 3.63 -2.87 -20.01
C ASN A 167 3.60 -3.44 -18.59
N ALA A 168 2.88 -2.79 -17.67
CA ALA A 168 2.72 -3.26 -16.30
C ALA A 168 1.99 -4.60 -16.24
N ILE A 169 0.90 -4.76 -17.00
CA ILE A 169 0.20 -6.04 -17.16
C ILE A 169 1.21 -7.10 -17.62
N ARG A 170 1.92 -6.89 -18.73
CA ARG A 170 2.90 -7.90 -19.23
C ARG A 170 3.99 -8.24 -18.21
N TYR A 171 4.50 -7.24 -17.49
CA TYR A 171 5.51 -7.43 -16.44
C TYR A 171 4.97 -8.28 -15.29
N LEU A 172 3.83 -7.88 -14.70
CA LEU A 172 3.24 -8.59 -13.55
C LEU A 172 2.84 -10.03 -13.89
N PHE A 173 2.46 -10.29 -15.14
CA PHE A 173 2.13 -11.65 -15.58
C PHE A 173 3.34 -12.61 -15.64
N ARG A 174 4.57 -12.07 -15.70
CA ARG A 174 5.81 -12.86 -15.75
C ARG A 174 6.48 -13.04 -14.39
N LEU A 175 6.04 -12.29 -13.38
CA LEU A 175 6.68 -12.29 -12.06
C LEU A 175 6.25 -13.51 -11.24
N LYS A 176 7.14 -14.49 -11.09
CA LYS A 176 6.89 -15.72 -10.31
C LYS A 176 7.20 -15.62 -8.82
N MET A 177 7.84 -14.52 -8.40
CA MET A 177 8.34 -14.34 -7.02
C MET A 177 7.27 -13.89 -6.02
N LEU A 178 6.11 -13.43 -6.49
CA LEU A 178 5.04 -12.96 -5.60
C LEU A 178 4.02 -14.07 -5.29
N PRO A 179 3.37 -14.03 -4.11
CA PRO A 179 2.28 -14.95 -3.79
C PRO A 179 1.16 -14.91 -4.84
N ALA A 180 0.62 -16.08 -5.21
CA ALA A 180 -0.40 -16.20 -6.25
C ALA A 180 -1.64 -15.34 -5.99
N ALA A 181 -2.12 -15.29 -4.74
CA ALA A 181 -3.27 -14.46 -4.36
C ALA A 181 -3.01 -12.96 -4.62
N ARG A 182 -1.80 -12.46 -4.34
CA ARG A 182 -1.40 -11.08 -4.61
C ARG A 182 -1.37 -10.81 -6.12
N LEU A 183 -0.77 -11.71 -6.89
CA LEU A 183 -0.73 -11.59 -8.35
C LEU A 183 -2.15 -11.54 -8.93
N THR A 184 -3.05 -12.41 -8.49
CA THR A 184 -4.46 -12.40 -8.94
C THR A 184 -5.14 -11.07 -8.61
N ALA A 185 -4.97 -10.56 -7.39
CA ALA A 185 -5.56 -9.28 -6.99
C ALA A 185 -5.06 -8.10 -7.85
N LEU A 186 -3.76 -8.07 -8.15
CA LEU A 186 -3.15 -7.04 -8.99
C LEU A 186 -3.60 -7.15 -10.46
N LYS A 187 -3.66 -8.36 -11.00
CA LYS A 187 -4.17 -8.61 -12.36
C LYS A 187 -5.62 -8.15 -12.50
N ASN A 188 -6.45 -8.49 -11.51
CA ASN A 188 -7.84 -8.07 -11.48
C ASN A 188 -7.96 -6.54 -11.42
N MET A 189 -7.13 -5.86 -10.62
CA MET A 189 -7.09 -4.41 -10.56
C MET A 189 -6.73 -3.79 -11.92
N LEU A 190 -5.62 -4.22 -12.54
CA LEU A 190 -5.15 -3.64 -13.81
C LEU A 190 -6.12 -3.91 -14.97
N ASN A 191 -6.69 -5.11 -15.06
CA ASN A 191 -7.68 -5.43 -16.07
C ASN A 191 -8.97 -4.63 -15.89
N PHE A 192 -9.39 -4.40 -14.64
CA PHE A 192 -10.56 -3.57 -14.34
C PHE A 192 -10.29 -2.11 -14.70
N LEU A 193 -9.12 -1.57 -14.31
CA LEU A 193 -8.69 -0.22 -14.65
C LEU A 193 -8.64 -0.01 -16.16
N LYS A 194 -8.07 -0.96 -16.91
CA LYS A 194 -8.05 -0.93 -18.38
C LYS A 194 -9.45 -0.81 -18.98
N ARG A 195 -10.35 -1.73 -18.58
CA ARG A 195 -11.74 -1.72 -19.05
C ARG A 195 -12.46 -0.42 -18.69
N MET A 196 -12.16 0.16 -17.52
CA MET A 196 -12.76 1.40 -17.07
C MET A 196 -12.29 2.57 -17.92
N TYR A 197 -10.99 2.67 -18.16
CA TYR A 197 -10.37 3.70 -19.00
C TYR A 197 -10.85 3.65 -20.46
N GLU A 198 -11.04 2.45 -21.01
CA GLU A 198 -11.55 2.24 -22.38
C GLU A 198 -13.08 2.42 -22.52
N THR A 199 -13.82 2.58 -21.41
CA THR A 199 -15.26 2.74 -21.46
C THR A 199 -15.62 4.20 -21.72
N ASP A 200 -16.38 4.44 -22.78
CA ASP A 200 -16.97 5.76 -23.07
C ASP A 200 -17.75 6.29 -21.84
N PRO A 201 -17.40 7.48 -21.31
CA PRO A 201 -18.12 8.12 -20.20
C PRO A 201 -19.62 8.29 -20.45
N ALA A 202 -20.08 8.37 -21.70
CA ALA A 202 -21.51 8.44 -22.03
C ALA A 202 -22.25 7.11 -21.75
N ASN A 203 -21.53 5.98 -21.66
CA ASN A 203 -22.12 4.66 -21.44
C ASN A 203 -22.37 4.38 -19.93
N GLN A 204 -23.27 5.17 -19.34
CA GLN A 204 -23.63 5.09 -17.92
C GLN A 204 -24.15 3.72 -17.50
N LYS A 205 -24.84 3.01 -18.39
CA LYS A 205 -25.31 1.63 -18.14
C LYS A 205 -24.13 0.69 -17.89
N ARG A 206 -23.08 0.77 -18.73
CA ARG A 206 -21.87 -0.05 -18.60
C ARG A 206 -21.07 0.32 -17.34
N LEU A 207 -20.91 1.61 -17.05
CA LEU A 207 -20.19 2.07 -15.85
C LEU A 207 -20.88 1.60 -14.56
N ARG A 208 -22.21 1.72 -14.46
CA ARG A 208 -22.98 1.22 -13.32
C ARG A 208 -22.87 -0.31 -13.18
N ALA A 209 -22.93 -1.06 -14.29
CA ALA A 209 -22.73 -2.50 -14.27
C ALA A 209 -21.32 -2.90 -13.81
N MET A 210 -20.29 -2.16 -14.24
CA MET A 210 -18.91 -2.35 -13.80
C MET A 210 -18.74 -2.04 -12.32
N LYS A 211 -19.37 -0.98 -11.79
CA LYS A 211 -19.37 -0.67 -10.35
C LYS A 211 -19.98 -1.81 -9.52
N THR A 212 -21.13 -2.35 -9.95
CA THR A 212 -21.74 -3.53 -9.32
C THR A 212 -20.82 -4.75 -9.37
N GLN A 213 -20.18 -5.00 -10.53
CA GLN A 213 -19.18 -6.07 -10.66
C GLN A 213 -18.04 -5.89 -9.64
N LEU A 214 -17.47 -4.69 -9.54
CA LEU A 214 -16.36 -4.40 -8.63
C LEU A 214 -16.77 -4.59 -7.16
N LEU A 215 -17.98 -4.16 -6.77
CA LEU A 215 -18.52 -4.38 -5.44
C LEU A 215 -18.56 -5.87 -5.07
N GLY A 216 -18.92 -6.75 -6.02
CA GLY A 216 -18.93 -8.21 -5.83
C GLY A 216 -17.55 -8.89 -5.86
N MET A 217 -16.49 -8.22 -6.32
CA MET A 217 -15.15 -8.82 -6.38
C MET A 217 -14.49 -8.88 -5.00
N THR A 218 -14.11 -10.07 -4.55
CA THR A 218 -13.38 -10.29 -3.29
C THR A 218 -11.87 -10.19 -3.47
N VAL A 219 -11.34 -10.62 -4.63
CA VAL A 219 -9.89 -10.64 -4.92
C VAL A 219 -9.54 -9.53 -5.90
N VAL A 220 -9.34 -8.32 -5.40
CA VAL A 220 -8.90 -7.17 -6.22
C VAL A 220 -8.06 -6.20 -5.38
N ALA A 221 -6.93 -5.75 -5.94
CA ALA A 221 -6.06 -4.75 -5.32
C ALA A 221 -6.67 -3.35 -5.43
N ASP A 222 -6.39 -2.50 -4.43
CA ASP A 222 -6.86 -1.11 -4.34
C ASP A 222 -8.33 -0.89 -4.75
N LYS A 223 -9.21 -1.80 -4.28
CA LYS A 223 -10.64 -1.80 -4.56
C LYS A 223 -11.29 -0.44 -4.28
N ASP A 224 -10.95 0.17 -3.14
CA ASP A 224 -11.55 1.43 -2.71
C ASP A 224 -11.22 2.56 -3.68
N TRP A 225 -9.98 2.63 -4.15
CA TRP A 225 -9.56 3.60 -5.16
C TRP A 225 -10.26 3.35 -6.51
N LEU A 226 -10.38 2.09 -6.95
CA LEU A 226 -11.13 1.77 -8.18
C LEU A 226 -12.63 2.14 -8.05
N LEU A 227 -13.23 1.94 -6.86
CA LEU A 227 -14.62 2.30 -6.58
C LEU A 227 -14.82 3.82 -6.59
N GLU A 228 -13.85 4.57 -6.06
CA GLU A 228 -13.81 6.03 -6.15
C GLU A 228 -13.78 6.45 -7.62
N LYS A 229 -12.79 5.99 -8.39
CA LYS A 229 -12.61 6.40 -9.79
C LYS A 229 -13.79 6.06 -10.69
N ILE A 230 -14.38 4.86 -10.54
CA ILE A 230 -15.58 4.53 -11.33
C ILE A 230 -16.82 5.33 -10.90
N THR A 231 -16.87 5.78 -9.64
CA THR A 231 -17.96 6.63 -9.17
C THR A 231 -17.82 8.04 -9.74
N ASP A 232 -16.60 8.57 -9.86
CA ASP A 232 -16.33 9.87 -10.50
C ASP A 232 -16.80 9.92 -11.97
N LEU A 233 -16.85 8.77 -12.65
CA LEU A 233 -17.33 8.64 -14.03
C LEU A 233 -18.86 8.50 -14.15
N ILE A 234 -19.56 8.22 -13.05
CA ILE A 234 -21.02 8.00 -13.06
C ILE A 234 -21.74 9.30 -12.72
N ILE A 235 -22.64 9.71 -13.61
CA ILE A 235 -23.50 10.90 -13.49
C ILE A 235 -24.90 10.48 -13.02
#